data_AF-A0A382F9A1-F1
#
_entry.id   AF-A0A382F9A1-F1
#
_cell.length_a   1.000
_cell.length_b   1.000
_cell.length_c   1.000
_cell.angle_alpha   90.00
_cell.angle_beta   90.00
_cell.angle_gamma   90.00
#
_symmetry.space_group_name_H-M   'P 1'
#
loop_
_entity.id
_entity.type
_entity.pdbx_description
1 polymer ?
#
loop_
_entity_poly.entity_id
_entity_poly.type
_entity_poly.pdbx_seq_one_letter_code
_entity_poly.pdbx_strand_id
1 'polypeptide(L)' 'MAKVVVISGSPRKNGKTPALMKHVFEYVKQKSDAKLINLSEGGIDYYTGD' A
#
# COMPACT_ATOMS: atom_id res chain seq x y z
N MET A 1 10.49 -6.28 18.03
CA MET A 1 10.35 -5.63 16.71
C MET A 1 8.97 -5.96 16.18
N ALA A 2 8.18 -4.96 15.77
CA ALA A 2 6.84 -5.20 15.23
C ALA A 2 6.93 -5.62 13.75
N LYS A 3 5.99 -6.45 13.31
CA LYS A 3 5.75 -6.71 11.89
C LYS A 3 4.66 -5.76 11.42
N VAL A 4 4.91 -5.01 10.35
CA VAL A 4 4.00 -3.98 9.84
C VAL A 4 3.59 -4.29 8.40
N VAL A 5 2.31 -4.14 8.11
CA VAL A 5 1.79 -4.18 6.73
C VAL A 5 1.25 -2.80 6.39
N VAL A 6 1.75 -2.21 5.31
CA VAL A 6 1.25 -0.96 4.74
C VAL A 6 0.34 -1.31 3.57
N ILE A 7 -0.89 -0.81 3.57
CA ILE A 7 -1.88 -1.09 2.52
C ILE A 7 -2.23 0.23 1.80
N SER A 8 -1.94 0.31 0.50
CA SER A 8 -2.46 1.35 -0.37
C SER A 8 -3.83 0.95 -0.90
N GLY A 9 -4.87 1.49 -0.29
CA GLY A 9 -6.27 1.18 -0.59
C GLY A 9 -6.84 1.80 -1.88
N SER A 10 -6.04 2.53 -2.66
CA SER A 10 -6.50 3.10 -3.92
C SER A 10 -6.21 2.13 -5.08
N PRO A 11 -7.23 1.64 -5.80
CA PRO A 11 -7.02 0.82 -7.00
C PRO A 11 -6.56 1.64 -8.22
N ARG A 12 -6.64 2.97 -8.14
CA ARG A 12 -6.30 3.86 -9.25
C ARG A 12 -4.78 3.89 -9.45
N LYS A 13 -4.30 3.48 -10.63
CA LYS A 13 -2.86 3.49 -11.03
C LYS A 13 -2.18 4.85 -10.87
N ASN A 14 -2.88 5.93 -11.21
CA ASN A 14 -2.36 7.30 -11.12
C ASN A 14 -2.88 8.06 -9.88
N GLY A 15 -3.23 7.33 -8.81
CA GLY A 15 -3.69 7.93 -7.56
C GLY A 15 -2.57 8.60 -6.75
N LYS A 16 -2.92 9.54 -5.88
CA LYS A 16 -1.98 10.10 -4.90
C LYS A 16 -1.72 9.13 -3.74
N THR A 17 -2.68 8.27 -3.42
CA THR A 17 -2.57 7.30 -2.32
C THR A 17 -1.44 6.27 -2.53
N PRO A 18 -1.28 5.62 -3.72
CA PRO A 18 -0.15 4.73 -3.94
C PRO A 18 1.21 5.41 -3.77
N ALA A 19 1.35 6.66 -4.25
CA ALA A 19 2.58 7.42 -4.09
C ALA A 19 2.89 7.73 -2.61
N LEU A 20 1.89 8.20 -1.86
CA LEU A 20 2.03 8.49 -0.43
C LEU A 20 2.35 7.22 0.38
N MET A 21 1.62 6.13 0.13
CA MET A 21 1.80 4.89 0.88
C MET A 21 3.14 4.22 0.57
N LYS A 22 3.66 4.36 -0.65
CA LYS A 22 5.04 3.96 -0.97
C LYS A 22 6.06 4.74 -0.13
N HIS A 23 5.89 6.05 0.01
CA HIS A 23 6.76 6.87 0.87
C HIS A 23 6.69 6.43 2.35
N VAL A 24 5.48 6.18 2.88
CA VAL A 24 5.28 5.66 4.24
C VAL A 24 5.95 4.30 4.42
N PHE A 25 5.78 3.38 3.46
CA PHE A 25 6.42 2.07 3.49
C PHE A 25 7.94 2.17 3.60
N GLU A 26 8.58 3.01 2.78
CA GLU A 26 10.04 3.20 2.83
C GLU A 26 10.49 3.74 4.20
N TYR A 27 9.73 4.65 4.81
CA TYR A 27 10.02 5.16 6.16
C TYR A 27 9.88 4.09 7.25
N VAL A 28 8.84 3.25 7.17
CA VAL A 28 8.56 2.20 8.16
C VAL A 28 9.59 1.07 8.06
N LYS A 29 9.99 0.69 6.84
CA LYS A 29 10.98 -0.36 6.56
C LYS A 29 12.35 -0.07 7.20
N GLN A 30 12.69 1.20 7.44
CA GLN A 30 13.91 1.60 8.16
C GLN A 30 13.88 1.23 9.65
N LYS A 31 12.69 0.98 10.24
CA LYS A 31 12.49 0.81 11.68
C LYS A 31 11.91 -0.54 12.06
N SER A 32 11.33 -1.28 11.11
CA SER A 32 10.59 -2.53 11.37
C SER A 32 10.52 -3.41 10.13
N ASP A 33 10.25 -4.70 10.33
CA ASP A 33 9.96 -5.64 9.23
C ASP A 33 8.61 -5.25 8.60
N ALA A 34 8.66 -4.76 7.36
CA ALA A 34 7.54 -4.15 6.68
C ALA A 34 7.25 -4.79 5.33
N LYS A 35 5.96 -4.93 4.99
CA LYS A 35 5.47 -5.32 3.66
C LYS A 35 4.50 -4.29 3.11
N LEU A 36 4.51 -4.07 1.79
CA LEU A 36 3.58 -3.20 1.09
C LEU A 36 2.58 -4.05 0.29
N ILE A 37 1.29 -3.75 0.44
CA ILE A 37 0.22 -4.23 -0.43
C ILE A 37 -0.33 -3.01 -1.16
N ASN A 38 -0.28 -3.01 -2.49
CA ASN A 38 -0.73 -1.88 -3.29
C ASN A 38 -1.87 -2.28 -4.24
N LEU A 39 -3.09 -1.84 -3.94
CA LEU A 39 -4.26 -2.21 -4.76
C LEU A 39 -4.16 -1.72 -6.20
N SER A 40 -3.34 -0.69 -6.48
CA SER A 40 -3.14 -0.20 -7.85
C SER A 40 -2.34 -1.15 -8.74
N GLU A 41 -1.60 -2.09 -8.16
CA GLU A 41 -0.85 -3.11 -8.89
C GLU A 41 -1.75 -4.24 -9.42
N GLY A 42 -3.01 -4.29 -8.97
CA GLY A 42 -3.94 -5.35 -9.30
C GLY A 42 -3.65 -6.65 -8.53
N GLY A 43 -4.25 -7.75 -8.96
CA GLY A 43 -4.08 -9.07 -8.33
C GLY A 43 -4.82 -9.24 -6.99
N ILE A 44 -5.59 -8.23 -6.57
CA ILE A 44 -6.48 -8.27 -5.41
C ILE A 44 -7.84 -7.78 -5.87
N ASP A 45 -8.86 -8.61 -5.66
CA ASP A 45 -10.24 -8.21 -5.89
C ASP A 45 -10.68 -7.22 -4.81
N TYR A 46 -11.37 -6.18 -5.24
CA TYR A 46 -11.93 -5.16 -4.35
C TYR A 46 -13.33 -4.79 -4.84
N TYR A 47 -14.18 -4.38 -3.91
CA TYR A 47 -15.52 -3.91 -4.23
C TYR A 47 -15.45 -2.64 -5.10
N THR A 48 -16.10 -2.66 -6.26
CA THR A 48 -16.08 -1.55 -7.22
C THR A 48 -17.30 -0.63 -7.11
N GLY A 49 -18.35 -1.05 -6.42
CA GLY A 49 -19.61 -0.32 -6.34
C GLY A 49 -20.33 -0.28 -7.69
N ASP A 50 -21.32 -1.16 -7.86
CA ASP A 50 -22.30 -1.07 -8.95
C ASP A 50 -23.48 -0.18 -8.53
#